data_AF-A0A9W4T850-F1
#
_entry.id   AF-A0A9W4T850-F1
#
_cell.length_a   1.000
_cell.length_b   1.000
_cell.length_c   1.000
_cell.angle_alpha   90.00
_cell.angle_beta   90.00
_cell.angle_gamma   90.00
#
_symmetry.space_group_name_H-M   'P 1'
#
loop_
_entity.id
_entity.type
_entity.pdbx_description
1 polymer ?
#
loop_
_entity_poly.entity_id
_entity_poly.type
_entity_poly.pdbx_seq_one_letter_code
_entity_poly.pdbx_strand_id
1 'polypeptide(L)' 'CLADGTKLPPVIIFKLKKIPYEEFSEGVVIRANSQGWMNKEEMIWWIENIWSKRSQRGSNLRSLLVLDSFSAHKTEV' A
#
# COMPACT_ATOMS: atom_id res chain seq x y z
N CYS A 1 -11.31 1.95 -0.80
CA CYS A 1 -12.16 1.79 -1.99
C CYS A 1 -12.35 3.16 -2.64
N LEU A 2 -12.46 3.20 -3.96
CA LEU A 2 -12.84 4.39 -4.68
C LEU A 2 -14.37 4.55 -4.65
N ALA A 3 -14.88 5.72 -5.03
CA ALA A 3 -16.31 6.04 -4.98
C ALA A 3 -17.16 5.13 -5.91
N ASP A 4 -16.54 4.55 -6.93
CA ASP A 4 -17.16 3.59 -7.86
C ASP A 4 -17.18 2.14 -7.34
N GLY A 5 -16.73 1.91 -6.09
CA GLY A 5 -16.64 0.57 -5.50
C GLY A 5 -15.36 -0.19 -5.87
N THR A 6 -14.50 0.36 -6.74
CA THR A 6 -13.21 -0.25 -7.08
C THR A 6 -12.33 -0.34 -5.83
N LYS A 7 -11.83 -1.54 -5.55
CA LYS A 7 -10.87 -1.78 -4.47
C LYS A 7 -9.46 -1.53 -4.98
N LEU A 8 -8.59 -1.00 -4.11
CA LEU A 8 -7.16 -0.95 -4.41
C LEU A 8 -6.60 -2.38 -4.34
N PRO A 9 -5.56 -2.71 -5.13
CA PRO A 9 -4.86 -3.97 -4.99
C PRO A 9 -4.42 -4.19 -3.53
N PRO A 10 -4.71 -5.36 -2.93
CA PRO A 10 -4.21 -5.69 -1.60
C PRO A 10 -2.68 -5.79 -1.62
N VAL A 11 -2.05 -5.30 -0.56
CA VAL A 11 -0.60 -5.44 -0.33
C VAL A 11 -0.37 -6.35 0.86
N ILE A 12 0.42 -7.40 0.66
CA ILE A 12 0.79 -8.37 1.69
C ILE A 12 2.28 -8.21 1.97
N ILE A 13 2.63 -8.00 3.25
CA ILE A 13 4.01 -7.85 3.69
C ILE A 13 4.40 -9.09 4.48
N PHE A 14 5.32 -9.89 3.94
CA PHE A 14 5.90 -11.03 4.66
C PHE A 14 7.05 -10.58 5.56
N LYS A 15 7.16 -11.22 6.73
CA LYS A 15 8.31 -11.09 7.65
C LYS A 15 9.53 -11.85 7.13
N LEU A 16 10.12 -11.40 6.04
CA LEU A 16 11.23 -12.03 5.34
C LEU A 16 12.20 -10.98 4.78
N LYS A 17 13.46 -11.36 4.51
CA LYS A 17 14.43 -10.47 3.84
C LYS A 17 14.22 -10.39 2.32
N LYS A 18 13.56 -11.39 1.74
CA LYS A 18 13.29 -11.51 0.30
C LYS A 18 11.90 -12.10 0.11
N ILE A 19 11.27 -11.76 -1.01
CA ILE A 19 10.00 -12.35 -1.43
C ILE A 19 10.28 -13.82 -1.82
N PRO A 20 9.49 -14.80 -1.34
CA PRO A 20 9.67 -16.18 -1.74
C PRO A 20 9.33 -16.35 -3.23
N TYR A 21 10.00 -17.30 -3.88
CA TYR A 21 9.77 -17.59 -5.30
C TYR A 21 8.60 -18.58 -5.42
N GLU A 22 7.40 -18.04 -5.42
CA GLU A 22 6.14 -18.77 -5.48
C GLU A 22 5.13 -18.03 -6.36
N GLU A 23 4.12 -18.75 -6.84
CA GLU A 23 2.99 -18.13 -7.54
C GLU A 23 2.02 -17.55 -6.53
N PHE A 24 1.76 -16.26 -6.63
CA PHE A 24 0.77 -15.56 -5.81
C PHE A 24 -0.50 -15.29 -6.62
N SER A 25 -1.63 -15.16 -5.94
CA SER A 25 -2.89 -14.82 -6.58
C SER A 25 -2.80 -13.51 -7.37
N GLU A 26 -3.41 -13.51 -8.55
CA GLU A 26 -3.46 -12.33 -9.41
C GLU A 26 -4.10 -11.13 -8.69
N GLY A 27 -3.57 -9.93 -8.94
CA GLY A 27 -4.07 -8.69 -8.35
C GLY A 27 -3.60 -8.41 -6.92
N VAL A 28 -2.78 -9.30 -6.32
CA VAL A 28 -2.13 -9.07 -5.03
C VAL A 28 -0.71 -8.56 -5.25
N VAL A 29 -0.30 -7.58 -4.45
CA VAL A 29 1.07 -7.07 -4.44
C VAL A 29 1.80 -7.64 -3.24
N ILE A 30 2.90 -8.35 -3.50
CA ILE A 30 3.71 -8.96 -2.44
C ILE A 30 4.94 -8.10 -2.15
N ARG A 31 5.16 -7.87 -0.87
CA ARG A 31 6.32 -7.17 -0.29
C ARG A 31 6.94 -8.08 0.78
N ALA A 32 8.21 -7.88 1.05
CA ALA A 32 8.90 -8.55 2.14
C ALA A 32 9.83 -7.57 2.83
N ASN A 33 9.75 -7.52 4.16
CA ASN A 33 10.74 -6.84 4.99
C ASN A 33 11.01 -7.62 6.28
N SER A 34 12.13 -7.32 6.95
CA SER A 34 12.58 -8.05 8.14
C SER A 34 11.61 -7.96 9.32
N GLN A 35 10.73 -6.97 9.34
CA GLN A 35 9.83 -6.72 10.45
C GLN A 35 8.44 -7.36 10.23
N GLY A 36 8.00 -7.50 8.98
CA GLY A 36 6.75 -8.18 8.59
C GLY A 36 5.49 -7.32 8.71
N TRP A 37 5.65 -6.01 8.75
CA TRP A 37 4.57 -5.05 8.94
C TRP A 37 4.88 -3.76 8.17
N MET A 38 3.89 -2.87 8.07
CA MET A 38 4.06 -1.56 7.45
C MET A 38 5.11 -0.76 8.25
N ASN A 39 6.06 -0.13 7.55
CA ASN A 39 6.97 0.86 8.11
C ASN A 39 6.96 2.12 7.22
N LYS A 40 7.82 3.10 7.51
CA LYS A 40 7.85 4.36 6.76
C LYS A 40 8.16 4.13 5.28
N GLU A 41 9.13 3.28 4.98
CA GLU A 41 9.54 2.97 3.61
C GLU A 41 8.43 2.23 2.83
N GLU A 42 7.76 1.28 3.49
CA GLU A 42 6.59 0.58 2.93
C GLU A 42 5.44 1.56 2.65
N MET A 43 5.20 2.52 3.56
CA MET A 43 4.11 3.47 3.46
C MET A 43 4.32 4.44 2.29
N ILE A 44 5.54 4.98 2.13
CA ILE A 44 5.93 5.83 1.00
C ILE A 44 5.74 5.05 -0.30
N TRP A 45 6.27 3.82 -0.36
CA TRP A 45 6.15 2.98 -1.54
C TRP A 45 4.68 2.71 -1.90
N TRP A 46 3.83 2.40 -0.91
CA TRP A 46 2.40 2.18 -1.10
C TRP A 46 1.69 3.43 -1.61
N ILE A 47 2.03 4.62 -1.11
CA ILE A 47 1.47 5.87 -1.59
C ILE A 47 1.81 6.08 -3.08
N GLU A 48 3.05 5.88 -3.47
CA GLU A 48 3.52 6.12 -4.84
C GLU A 48 2.98 5.09 -5.82
N ASN A 49 2.97 3.81 -5.44
CA ASN A 49 2.73 2.70 -6.36
C ASN A 49 1.29 2.19 -6.36
N ILE A 50 0.54 2.39 -5.27
CA ILE A 50 -0.84 1.91 -5.13
C ILE A 50 -1.80 3.07 -5.04
N TRP A 51 -1.66 3.93 -4.03
CA TRP A 51 -2.60 5.02 -3.79
C TRP A 51 -2.63 6.01 -4.95
N SER A 52 -1.47 6.51 -5.39
CA SER A 52 -1.37 7.58 -6.40
C SER A 52 -1.83 7.12 -7.78
N LYS A 53 -1.73 5.83 -8.11
CA LYS A 53 -2.25 5.27 -9.37
C LYS A 53 -3.77 5.38 -9.50
N ARG A 54 -4.51 5.56 -8.39
CA ARG A 54 -5.93 5.90 -8.46
C ARG A 54 -6.18 7.21 -9.21
N SER A 55 -5.22 8.15 -9.17
CA SER A 55 -5.36 9.49 -9.74
C SER A 55 -5.30 9.51 -11.25
N GLN A 56 -4.53 8.59 -11.84
CA GLN A 56 -4.44 8.42 -13.28
C GLN A 56 -5.79 8.01 -13.92
N ARG A 57 -6.78 7.60 -13.12
CA ARG A 57 -8.16 7.30 -13.54
C ARG A 57 -9.14 8.49 -13.39
N GLY A 58 -8.64 9.72 -13.27
CA GLY A 58 -9.48 10.92 -13.14
C GLY A 58 -9.87 11.25 -11.70
N SER A 59 -8.99 11.00 -10.72
CA SER A 59 -9.33 11.29 -9.32
C SER A 59 -9.44 12.79 -9.07
N ASN A 60 -10.46 13.17 -8.31
CA ASN A 60 -10.63 14.52 -7.80
C ASN A 60 -9.40 14.93 -6.96
N LEU A 61 -8.78 16.06 -7.30
CA LEU A 61 -7.64 16.63 -6.57
C LEU A 61 -7.97 16.88 -5.07
N ARG A 62 -9.25 16.97 -4.72
CA ARG A 62 -9.77 17.07 -3.35
C ARG A 62 -10.17 15.71 -2.79
N SER A 63 -9.27 14.72 -2.85
CA SER A 63 -9.48 13.42 -2.21
C SER A 63 -8.82 13.36 -0.84
N LEU A 64 -9.50 12.80 0.16
CA LEU A 64 -8.95 12.55 1.49
C LEU A 64 -8.52 11.08 1.63
N LEU A 65 -7.32 10.83 2.15
CA LEU A 65 -6.88 9.51 2.59
C LEU A 65 -7.12 9.39 4.09
N VAL A 66 -7.97 8.45 4.50
CA VAL A 66 -8.21 8.13 5.91
C VAL A 66 -7.57 6.77 6.21
N LEU A 67 -6.73 6.73 7.24
CA LEU A 67 -6.03 5.55 7.72
C LEU A 67 -6.31 5.35 9.21
N ASP A 68 -5.91 4.20 9.74
CA ASP A 68 -5.90 4.01 11.19
C ASP A 68 -4.78 4.84 11.86
N SER A 69 -4.65 4.73 13.18
CA SER A 69 -3.67 5.47 13.96
C SER A 69 -2.29 4.79 14.06
N PHE A 70 -1.98 3.83 13.19
CA PHE A 70 -0.74 3.07 13.28
C PHE A 70 0.51 3.96 13.11
N SER A 71 1.56 3.67 13.88
CA SER A 71 2.73 4.55 14.00
C SER A 71 3.48 4.73 12.67
N ALA A 72 3.47 3.74 11.78
CA ALA A 72 4.11 3.84 10.47
C ALA A 72 3.49 4.87 9.53
N HIS A 73 2.27 5.36 9.82
CA HIS A 73 1.61 6.39 9.03
C HIS A 73 2.03 7.81 9.42
N LYS A 74 2.77 7.95 10.52
CA LYS A 74 3.24 9.24 11.02
C LYS A 74 4.65 9.49 10.49
N THR A 75 4.87 10.67 9.92
CA THR A 75 6.22 11.20 9.73
C THR A 75 6.61 11.99 10.99
N GLU A 76 7.90 12.08 11.29
CA GLU A 76 8.38 13.01 12.32
C GLU A 76 7.93 14.43 11.95
N VAL A 77 7.30 15.12 12.91
CA VAL A 77 6.87 16.51 12.82
C VAL A 77 7.75 17.32 13.77
#